data_AF-A0A498D2V0-F1
#
_entry.id   AF-A0A498D2V0-F1
#
_cell.length_a   1.000
_cell.length_b   1.000
_cell.length_c   1.000
_cell.angle_alpha   90.00
_cell.angle_beta   90.00
_cell.angle_gamma   90.00
#
_symmetry.space_group_name_H-M   'P 1'
#
loop_
_entity.id
_entity.type
_entity.pdbx_description
1 polymer ?
#
loop_
_entity_poly.entity_id
_entity_poly.type
_entity_poly.pdbx_seq_one_letter_code
_entity_poly.pdbx_strand_id
1 'polypeptide(L)'
;LPRSPQEWAVGLICTVVSSLTGGAFIIVKWGLHEWVTDIWGMIALGGFFFVCGLPGWAVVRWTFNFINKQEGKTIVEVVKYLKEAKDDLKK
;
A
#
# COMPACT_ATOMS: atom_id res chain seq x y z
N LEU A 1 14.10 -2.47 7.45
CA LEU A 1 13.78 -1.04 7.69
C LEU A 1 13.87 -0.25 6.39
N PRO A 2 13.17 0.89 6.24
CA PRO A 2 13.35 1.79 5.10
C PRO A 2 14.80 2.25 5.02
N ARG A 3 15.35 2.33 3.81
CA ARG A 3 16.79 2.57 3.60
C ARG A 3 17.15 4.05 3.62
N SER A 4 16.17 4.94 3.45
CA SER A 4 16.33 6.39 3.53
C SER A 4 15.18 7.07 4.27
N PRO A 5 15.38 8.29 4.80
CA PRO A 5 14.31 9.09 5.39
C PRO A 5 13.18 9.40 4.38
N GLN A 6 13.52 9.54 3.10
CA GLN A 6 12.55 9.77 2.03
C GLN A 6 11.67 8.54 1.79
N GLU A 7 12.24 7.34 1.74
CA GLU A 7 11.45 6.09 1.65
C GLU A 7 10.50 5.94 2.83
N TRP A 8 10.96 6.32 4.03
CA TRP A 8 10.12 6.28 5.23
C TRP A 8 8.96 7.28 5.13
N ALA A 9 9.22 8.52 4.70
CA ALA A 9 8.19 9.54 4.55
C ALA A 9 7.13 9.12 3.52
N VAL A 10 7.55 8.60 2.35
CA VAL A 10 6.62 8.12 1.31
C VAL A 10 5.81 6.93 1.81
N GLY A 11 6.47 6.00 2.53
CA GLY A 11 5.79 4.87 3.17
C GLY A 11 4.72 5.32 4.16
N LEU A 12 4.99 6.31 5.00
CA LEU A 12 3.98 6.85 5.92
C LEU A 12 2.85 7.58 5.20
N ILE A 13 3.16 8.48 4.26
CA ILE A 13 2.14 9.24 3.53
C ILE A 13 1.20 8.28 2.80
N CYS A 14 1.73 7.26 2.13
CA CYS A 14 0.88 6.29 1.44
C CYS A 14 0.00 5.47 2.40
N THR A 15 0.51 5.16 3.59
CA THR A 15 -0.25 4.45 4.63
C THR A 15 -1.41 5.30 5.09
N VAL A 16 -1.18 6.59 5.36
CA VAL A 16 -2.22 7.54 5.78
C VAL A 16 -3.26 7.71 4.66
N VAL A 17 -2.83 7.93 3.42
CA VAL A 17 -3.76 8.12 2.29
C VAL A 17 -4.58 6.86 2.04
N SER A 18 -3.96 5.68 2.02
CA SER A 18 -4.65 4.39 1.84
C SER A 18 -5.61 4.11 3.00
N SER A 19 -5.22 4.44 4.22
CA SER A 19 -6.05 4.33 5.41
C SER A 19 -7.32 5.17 5.27
N LEU A 20 -7.17 6.46 5.00
CA LEU A 20 -8.29 7.40 4.89
C LEU A 20 -9.21 7.07 3.71
N THR A 21 -8.63 6.93 2.52
CA THR A 21 -9.42 6.73 1.29
C THR A 21 -10.03 5.33 1.22
N GLY A 22 -9.28 4.30 1.60
CA GLY A 22 -9.78 2.92 1.65
C GLY A 22 -10.82 2.73 2.75
N GLY A 23 -10.54 3.23 3.96
CA GLY A 23 -11.50 3.19 5.06
C GLY A 23 -12.80 3.92 4.72
N ALA A 24 -12.71 5.16 4.19
CA ALA A 24 -13.87 5.93 3.76
C ALA A 24 -14.66 5.21 2.65
N PHE A 25 -13.98 4.61 1.66
CA PHE A 25 -14.65 3.85 0.60
C PHE A 25 -15.48 2.70 1.16
N ILE A 26 -14.93 1.91 2.09
CA ILE A 26 -15.66 0.82 2.74
C ILE A 26 -16.88 1.38 3.49
N ILE A 27 -16.68 2.40 4.33
CA ILE A 27 -17.75 2.96 5.16
C ILE A 27 -18.90 3.49 4.31
N VAL A 28 -18.60 4.21 3.22
CA VAL A 28 -19.60 4.76 2.30
C VAL A 28 -20.29 3.65 1.50
N LYS A 29 -19.53 2.67 0.99
CA LYS A 29 -20.06 1.60 0.13
C LYS A 29 -21.10 0.74 0.84
N TRP A 30 -20.93 0.50 2.15
CA TRP A 30 -21.80 -0.35 2.95
C TRP A 30 -22.69 0.41 3.94
N GLY A 31 -22.70 1.74 3.91
CA GLY A 31 -23.57 2.54 4.80
C GLY A 31 -23.21 2.43 6.27
N LEU A 32 -21.95 2.15 6.62
CA LEU A 32 -21.52 1.88 7.99
C LEU A 32 -21.43 3.13 8.88
N HIS A 33 -21.81 4.30 8.37
CA HIS A 33 -21.81 5.55 9.12
C HIS A 33 -22.78 5.51 10.31
N GLU A 34 -23.81 4.65 10.27
CA GLU A 34 -24.74 4.45 11.39
C GLU A 34 -24.04 3.89 12.65
N TRP A 35 -22.88 3.23 12.51
CA TRP A 35 -22.14 2.64 13.62
C TRP A 35 -21.43 3.66 14.51
N VAL A 36 -21.51 4.96 14.20
CA VAL A 36 -20.90 6.03 15.01
C VAL A 36 -21.61 6.20 16.37
N THR A 37 -22.80 5.63 16.55
CA THR A 37 -23.62 5.85 17.75
C THR A 37 -23.15 5.10 19.00
N ASP A 38 -22.27 4.10 18.87
CA ASP A 38 -21.77 3.32 20.00
C ASP A 38 -20.26 3.09 19.94
N ILE A 39 -19.67 2.78 21.10
CA ILE A 39 -18.22 2.64 21.27
C ILE A 39 -17.66 1.51 20.39
N TRP A 40 -18.37 0.39 20.28
CA TRP A 40 -17.90 -0.76 19.49
C TRP A 40 -17.95 -0.45 18.00
N GLY A 41 -19.01 0.21 17.55
CA GLY A 41 -19.11 0.71 16.19
C GLY A 41 -18.00 1.69 15.83
N MET A 42 -17.68 2.65 16.70
CA MET A 42 -16.53 3.55 16.49
C MET A 42 -15.18 2.82 16.44
N ILE A 43 -14.97 1.81 17.29
CA ILE A 43 -13.75 0.98 17.24
C ILE A 43 -13.68 0.22 15.91
N ALA A 44 -14.79 -0.34 15.44
CA ALA A 44 -14.84 -1.04 14.15
C ALA A 44 -14.54 -0.11 12.97
N LEU A 45 -15.11 1.10 12.97
CA LEU A 45 -14.83 2.12 11.96
C LEU A 45 -13.34 2.51 11.97
N GLY A 46 -12.75 2.76 13.15
CA GLY A 46 -11.32 2.96 13.31
C GLY A 46 -10.48 1.79 12.80
N GLY A 47 -10.94 0.56 13.03
CA GLY A 47 -10.34 -0.67 12.51
C GLY A 47 -10.27 -0.71 10.98
N PHE A 48 -11.33 -0.28 10.28
CA PHE A 48 -11.31 -0.20 8.81
C PHE A 48 -10.25 0.76 8.30
N PHE A 49 -10.15 1.96 8.89
CA PHE A 49 -9.08 2.90 8.55
C PHE A 49 -7.71 2.26 8.77
N PHE A 50 -7.48 1.62 9.91
CA PHE A 50 -6.18 1.02 10.22
C PHE A 50 -5.80 -0.11 9.25
N VAL A 51 -6.71 -1.06 9.02
CA VAL A 51 -6.48 -2.20 8.11
C VAL A 51 -6.26 -1.74 6.68
N CYS A 52 -6.96 -0.70 6.20
CA CYS A 52 -6.75 -0.16 4.85
C CYS A 52 -5.40 0.52 4.65
N GLY A 53 -4.71 0.94 5.73
CA GLY A 53 -3.37 1.52 5.64
C GLY A 53 -2.30 0.49 5.28
N LEU A 54 -2.40 -0.73 5.81
CA LEU A 54 -1.38 -1.78 5.67
C LEU A 54 -1.15 -2.22 4.20
N PRO A 55 -2.19 -2.42 3.37
CA PRO A 55 -2.00 -2.67 1.94
C PRO A 55 -1.26 -1.55 1.22
N GLY A 56 -1.59 -0.28 1.49
CA GLY A 56 -0.90 0.86 0.89
C GLY A 56 0.59 0.89 1.23
N TRP A 57 0.91 0.67 2.51
CA TRP A 57 2.29 0.50 2.98
C TRP A 57 3.02 -0.64 2.25
N ALA A 58 2.40 -1.82 2.18
CA ALA A 58 3.00 -3.02 1.60
C ALA A 58 3.35 -2.81 0.12
N VAL A 59 2.43 -2.25 -0.67
CA VAL A 59 2.63 -1.97 -2.10
C VAL A 59 3.80 -1.01 -2.31
N VAL A 60 3.84 0.11 -1.60
CA VAL A 60 4.93 1.08 -1.70
C VAL A 60 6.25 0.46 -1.25
N ARG A 61 6.23 -0.35 -0.19
CA ARG A 61 7.44 -1.02 0.29
C ARG A 61 7.98 -2.04 -0.71
N TRP A 62 7.12 -2.83 -1.33
CA TRP A 62 7.52 -3.76 -2.39
C TRP A 62 8.08 -3.02 -3.61
N THR A 63 7.48 -1.88 -3.97
CA THR A 63 7.96 -1.03 -5.05
C THR A 63 9.36 -0.50 -4.78
N PHE A 64 9.62 0.06 -3.59
CA PHE A 64 10.98 0.48 -3.22
C PHE A 64 11.97 -0.69 -3.17
N ASN A 65 11.56 -1.84 -2.66
CA ASN A 65 12.42 -3.03 -2.65
C ASN A 65 12.78 -3.49 -4.07
N PHE A 66 11.85 -3.37 -5.02
CA PHE A 66 12.11 -3.64 -6.43
C PHE A 66 13.07 -2.63 -7.03
N ILE A 67 12.81 -1.33 -6.87
CA ILE A 67 13.67 -0.25 -7.40
C ILE A 67 15.11 -0.40 -6.89
N ASN A 68 15.27 -0.64 -5.59
CA ASN A 68 16.58 -0.83 -4.97
C ASN A 68 17.33 -2.08 -5.48
N LYS A 69 16.63 -3.12 -5.98
CA LYS A 69 17.27 -4.29 -6.60
C LYS A 69 17.76 -4.02 -8.03
N GLN A 70 17.29 -2.93 -8.65
CA GLN A 70 17.65 -2.52 -10.00
C GLN A 70 18.61 -1.32 -10.01
N GLU A 71 19.01 -0.82 -8.83
CA GLU A 71 19.97 0.26 -8.71
C GLU A 71 21.30 -0.10 -9.39
N GLY A 72 21.82 0.79 -10.23
CA GLY A 72 23.05 0.57 -11.01
C GLY A 72 22.88 -0.20 -12.33
N LYS A 73 21.67 -0.71 -12.63
CA LYS A 73 21.38 -1.34 -13.93
C LYS A 73 20.86 -0.33 -14.93
N THR A 74 21.08 -0.62 -16.22
CA THR A 74 20.51 0.19 -17.29
C THR A 74 19.02 -0.12 -17.48
N ILE A 75 18.25 0.82 -18.04
CA ILE A 75 16.82 0.63 -18.36
C ILE A 75 16.60 -0.62 -19.22
N VAL A 76 17.53 -0.92 -20.14
CA VAL A 76 17.44 -2.10 -21.02
C VAL A 76 17.51 -3.40 -20.22
N GLU A 77 18.40 -3.48 -19.22
CA GLU A 77 18.51 -4.64 -18.33
C GLU A 77 17.27 -4.82 -17.45
N VAL A 78 16.68 -3.73 -16.97
CA VAL A 78 15.43 -3.77 -16.20
C VAL A 78 14.27 -4.27 -17.05
N VAL A 79 14.14 -3.79 -18.30
CA VAL A 79 13.09 -4.25 -19.23
C VAL A 79 13.26 -5.73 -19.58
N LYS A 80 14.51 -6.18 -19.79
CA LYS A 80 14.80 -7.60 -20.04
C LYS A 80 14.39 -8.47 -18.85
N TYR A 81 14.75 -8.07 -17.63
CA TYR A 81 14.32 -8.74 -16.41
C TYR A 81 12.79 -8.83 -16.28
N LEU A 82 12.08 -7.73 -16.56
CA LEU A 82 10.61 -7.72 -16.50
C LEU A 82 9.97 -8.63 -17.56
N LYS A 83 10.57 -8.72 -18.75
CA LYS A 83 10.11 -9.61 -19.81
C LYS A 83 10.30 -11.08 -19.44
N GLU A 84 11.48 -11.44 -18.93
CA GLU A 84 11.77 -12.79 -18.43
C GLU A 84 10.82 -13.20 -17.30
N ALA A 85 10.65 -12.33 -16.29
CA ALA A 85 9.72 -12.59 -15.19
C ALA A 85 8.26 -12.75 -15.66
N LYS A 86 7.84 -12.01 -16.69
CA LYS A 86 6.50 -12.14 -17.28
C LYS A 86 6.32 -13.47 -18.01
N ASP A 87 7.35 -13.94 -18.71
CA ASP A 87 7.28 -15.20 -19.46
C ASP A 87 7.30 -16.41 -18.50
N ASP A 88 8.00 -16.32 -17.37
CA ASP A 88 7.95 -17.33 -16.30
C ASP A 88 6.59 -17.42 -15.61
N LEU A 89 5.90 -16.29 -15.42
CA LEU A 89 4.53 -16.26 -14.87
C LEU A 89 3.46 -16.85 -15.81
N LYS A 90 3.79 -17.02 -17.09
CA LYS A 90 2.90 -17.62 -18.09
C LYS A 90 3.06 -19.14 -18.22
N LYS A 91 4.10 -19.72 -17.62
CA LYS A 91 4.28 -21.18 -17.51
C LYS A 91 3.47 -21.73 -16.35
#